data_AF-A0A8D8CG48-F1
#
_entry.id   AF-A0A8D8CG48-F1
#
_cell.length_a   1.000
_cell.length_b   1.000
_cell.length_c   1.000
_cell.angle_alpha   90.00
_cell.angle_beta   90.00
_cell.angle_gamma   90.00
#
_symmetry.space_group_name_H-M   'P 1'
#
loop_
_entity.id
_entity.type
_entity.pdbx_description
1 polymer ?
#
loop_
_entity_poly.entity_id
_entity_poly.type
_entity_poly.pdbx_seq_one_letter_code
_entity_poly.pdbx_strand_id
1 'polypeptide(L)'
;MAKFITALLTTVTMFMVVLAQPEPDNPTCSQGNKKTVHDCCKMPSIGEQAVLNRCMAENPKPKTPPTPGTKKTEGCCVAQCMLTSVNAFTNNAIDKDAVKRALKTTVGADPNFAPLVDGIVEQCHNSVSSNAALKATPVPATPGRAGCSFLPEAFVS
;
A
#
# COMPACT_ATOMS: atom_id res chain seq x y z
N MET A 1 15.86 32.65 -43.34
CA MET A 1 15.65 31.18 -43.31
C MET A 1 15.67 30.60 -41.88
N ALA A 2 16.60 30.99 -41.00
CA ALA A 2 16.65 30.48 -39.62
C ALA A 2 15.39 30.73 -38.76
N LYS A 3 14.74 31.90 -38.89
CA LYS A 3 13.56 32.27 -38.08
C LYS A 3 12.30 31.44 -38.37
N PHE A 4 12.16 30.90 -39.59
CA PHE A 4 11.00 30.08 -39.97
C PHE A 4 11.08 28.66 -39.40
N ILE A 5 12.29 28.13 -39.26
CA ILE A 5 12.54 26.78 -38.72
C ILE A 5 12.27 26.75 -37.21
N THR A 6 12.62 27.82 -36.48
CA THR A 6 12.39 27.92 -35.03
C THR A 6 10.91 28.00 -34.67
N ALA A 7 10.11 28.69 -35.47
CA ALA A 7 8.67 28.84 -35.25
C ALA A 7 7.88 27.54 -35.48
N LEU A 8 8.33 26.69 -36.41
CA LEU A 8 7.75 25.37 -36.70
C LEU A 8 8.07 24.33 -35.62
N LEU A 9 9.24 24.41 -34.98
CA LEU A 9 9.63 23.48 -33.91
C LEU A 9 8.87 23.71 -32.60
N THR A 10 8.52 24.96 -32.27
CA THR A 10 7.76 25.31 -31.06
C THR A 10 6.28 24.96 -31.15
N THR A 11 5.68 24.99 -32.34
CA THR A 11 4.26 24.63 -32.52
C THR A 11 4.05 23.11 -32.48
N VAL A 12 4.98 22.32 -33.00
CA VAL A 12 4.91 20.85 -32.97
C VAL A 12 5.07 20.29 -31.55
N THR A 13 5.90 20.91 -30.70
CA THR A 13 6.07 20.47 -29.31
C THR A 13 4.84 20.73 -28.44
N MET A 14 4.06 21.79 -28.72
CA MET A 14 2.86 22.12 -27.94
C MET A 14 1.67 21.21 -28.25
N PHE A 15 1.59 20.64 -29.46
CA PHE A 15 0.56 19.67 -29.83
C PHE A 15 0.77 18.26 -29.26
N MET A 16 2.02 17.86 -29.01
CA MET A 16 2.32 16.53 -28.45
C MET A 16 1.96 16.38 -26.96
N VAL A 17 1.77 17.48 -26.21
CA VAL A 17 1.45 17.42 -24.77
C VAL A 17 -0.03 17.14 -24.50
N VAL A 18 -0.91 17.38 -25.49
CA VAL A 18 -2.37 17.26 -25.31
C VAL A 18 -2.84 15.79 -25.31
N LEU A 19 -2.11 14.88 -25.96
CA LEU A 19 -2.51 13.47 -26.06
C LEU A 19 -2.14 12.61 -24.83
N ALA A 20 -1.52 13.21 -23.81
CA ALA A 20 -1.10 12.52 -22.59
C ALA A 20 -1.79 13.04 -21.32
N GLN A 21 -2.88 13.79 -21.44
CA GLN A 21 -3.65 14.16 -20.26
C GLN A 21 -4.39 12.92 -19.74
N PRO A 22 -4.18 12.51 -18.47
CA PRO A 22 -4.98 11.45 -17.88
C PRO A 22 -6.46 11.81 -18.02
N GLU A 23 -7.28 10.81 -18.31
CA GLU A 23 -8.73 10.99 -18.42
C GLU A 23 -9.25 11.78 -17.22
N PRO A 24 -10.15 12.75 -17.42
CA PRO A 24 -10.71 13.51 -16.31
C PRO A 24 -11.35 12.55 -15.31
N ASP A 25 -11.01 12.72 -14.03
CA ASP A 25 -11.50 11.87 -12.95
C ASP A 25 -13.02 11.74 -13.01
N ASN A 26 -13.52 10.50 -12.99
CA ASN A 26 -14.95 10.26 -13.04
C ASN A 26 -15.62 10.87 -11.79
N PRO A 27 -16.57 11.81 -11.94
CA PRO A 27 -17.16 12.52 -10.80
C PRO A 27 -17.95 11.61 -9.85
N THR A 28 -18.30 10.40 -10.29
CA THR A 28 -18.94 9.38 -9.43
C THR A 28 -18.00 8.83 -8.36
N CYS A 29 -16.67 8.87 -8.56
CA CYS A 29 -15.69 8.43 -7.57
C CYS A 29 -15.71 9.29 -6.29
N SER A 30 -16.13 10.56 -6.39
CA SER A 30 -16.28 11.50 -5.27
C SER A 30 -17.64 11.44 -4.56
N GLN A 31 -18.62 10.69 -5.08
CA GLN A 31 -19.97 10.63 -4.51
C GLN A 31 -20.07 9.69 -3.29
N GLY A 32 -19.02 8.93 -3.00
CA GLY A 32 -18.96 7.97 -1.90
C GLY A 32 -19.86 6.75 -2.11
N ASN A 33 -19.58 5.66 -1.39
CA ASN A 33 -20.39 4.44 -1.42
C ASN A 33 -21.12 4.27 -0.09
N LYS A 34 -22.42 3.90 -0.13
CA LYS A 34 -23.22 3.59 1.06
C LYS A 34 -23.00 2.16 1.57
N LYS A 35 -22.34 1.31 0.78
CA LYS A 35 -21.97 -0.06 1.14
C LYS A 35 -20.49 -0.14 1.46
N THR A 36 -20.15 -0.94 2.47
CA THR A 36 -18.77 -1.29 2.79
C THR A 36 -18.32 -2.47 1.93
N VAL A 37 -17.00 -2.66 1.80
CA VAL A 37 -16.44 -3.83 1.10
C VAL A 37 -16.95 -5.13 1.70
N HIS A 38 -17.12 -5.19 3.03
CA HIS A 38 -17.64 -6.35 3.74
C HIS A 38 -19.12 -6.66 3.45
N ASP A 39 -19.92 -5.65 3.07
CA ASP A 39 -21.30 -5.86 2.63
C ASP A 39 -21.37 -6.55 1.26
N CYS A 40 -20.33 -6.36 0.44
CA CYS A 40 -20.25 -6.90 -0.93
C CYS A 40 -19.45 -8.22 -0.99
N CYS A 41 -18.43 -8.36 -0.16
CA CYS A 41 -17.55 -9.52 -0.12
C CYS A 41 -17.23 -9.88 1.34
N LYS A 42 -17.68 -11.06 1.78
CA LYS A 42 -17.32 -11.61 3.09
C LYS A 42 -15.89 -12.15 3.05
N MET A 43 -14.93 -11.22 3.09
CA MET A 43 -13.52 -11.57 3.12
C MET A 43 -13.15 -12.20 4.47
N PRO A 44 -12.46 -13.34 4.49
CA PRO A 44 -11.90 -13.90 5.71
C PRO A 44 -10.92 -12.92 6.37
N SER A 45 -10.72 -13.05 7.69
CA SER A 45 -9.69 -12.27 8.37
C SER A 45 -8.31 -12.61 7.81
N ILE A 46 -7.51 -11.59 7.51
CA ILE A 46 -6.18 -11.71 6.91
C ILE A 46 -5.14 -12.16 7.95
N GLY A 47 -5.46 -12.08 9.24
CA GLY A 47 -4.62 -12.56 10.34
C GLY A 47 -5.44 -12.94 11.57
N GLU A 48 -4.77 -13.43 12.59
CA GLU A 48 -5.41 -13.73 13.87
C GLU A 48 -5.92 -12.46 14.55
N GLN A 49 -7.19 -12.46 14.96
CA GLN A 49 -7.83 -11.28 15.55
C GLN A 49 -7.12 -10.80 16.83
N ALA A 50 -6.57 -11.72 17.62
CA ALA A 50 -5.81 -11.39 18.82
C ALA A 50 -4.52 -10.61 18.49
N VAL A 51 -3.82 -11.00 17.42
CA VAL A 51 -2.63 -10.30 16.93
C VAL A 51 -3.01 -8.91 16.42
N LEU A 52 -4.06 -8.80 15.61
CA LEU A 52 -4.55 -7.51 15.11
C LEU A 52 -4.91 -6.56 16.28
N ASN A 53 -5.66 -7.05 17.26
CA ASN A 53 -6.07 -6.27 18.43
C ASN A 53 -4.86 -5.77 19.23
N ARG A 54 -3.87 -6.64 19.47
CA ARG A 54 -2.62 -6.27 20.14
C ARG A 54 -1.86 -5.20 19.35
N CYS A 55 -1.68 -5.39 18.05
CA CYS A 55 -0.97 -4.45 17.19
C CYS A 55 -1.66 -3.07 17.15
N MET A 56 -2.99 -3.02 17.15
CA MET A 56 -3.74 -1.75 17.24
C MET A 56 -3.60 -1.09 18.61
N ALA A 57 -3.56 -1.86 19.70
CA ALA A 57 -3.38 -1.34 21.04
C ALA A 57 -1.97 -0.76 21.25
N GLU A 58 -0.94 -1.45 20.74
CA GLU A 58 0.45 -0.98 20.77
C GLU A 58 0.70 0.23 19.87
N ASN A 59 -0.11 0.41 18.81
CA ASN A 59 0.04 1.46 17.80
C ASN A 59 -1.27 2.23 17.59
N PRO A 60 -1.72 3.01 18.60
CA PRO A 60 -2.97 3.73 18.54
C PRO A 60 -2.95 4.77 17.40
N LYS A 61 -4.11 4.96 16.76
CA LYS A 61 -4.26 5.98 15.71
C LYS A 61 -3.96 7.37 16.30
N PRO A 62 -3.28 8.25 15.55
CA PRO A 62 -3.14 9.64 15.93
C PRO A 62 -4.51 10.27 16.19
N LYS A 63 -4.63 11.05 17.27
CA LYS A 63 -5.88 11.74 17.64
C LYS A 63 -6.30 12.79 16.62
N THR A 64 -5.35 13.27 15.82
CA THR A 64 -5.56 14.30 14.81
C THR A 64 -5.28 13.69 13.44
N PRO A 65 -6.18 13.85 12.45
CA PRO A 65 -5.92 13.40 11.10
C PRO A 65 -4.72 14.15 10.50
N PRO A 66 -3.92 13.50 9.64
CA PRO A 66 -2.82 14.17 8.95
C PRO A 66 -3.33 15.34 8.11
N THR A 67 -2.60 16.46 8.10
CA THR A 67 -2.92 17.58 7.21
C THR A 67 -2.82 17.10 5.75
N PRO A 68 -3.83 17.36 4.89
CA PRO A 68 -3.79 16.98 3.48
C PRO A 68 -2.51 17.48 2.80
N GLY A 69 -1.88 16.62 1.97
CA GLY A 69 -0.63 16.94 1.27
C GLY A 69 0.65 16.73 2.09
N THR A 70 0.56 16.40 3.37
CA THR A 70 1.74 16.05 4.17
C THR A 70 2.30 14.70 3.75
N LYS A 71 3.59 14.65 3.38
CA LYS A 71 4.26 13.38 3.09
C LYS A 71 4.33 12.54 4.36
N LYS A 72 3.98 11.25 4.26
CA LYS A 72 4.18 10.28 5.34
C LYS A 72 5.69 10.15 5.63
N THR A 73 6.04 10.20 6.91
CA THR A 73 7.43 10.07 7.38
C THR A 73 7.80 8.63 7.77
N GLU A 74 6.79 7.78 7.97
CA GLU A 74 6.92 6.35 8.23
C GLU A 74 5.71 5.59 7.66
N GLY A 75 5.81 4.26 7.61
CA GLY A 75 4.69 3.40 7.24
C GLY A 75 3.79 3.00 8.40
N CYS A 76 2.79 2.17 8.11
CA CYS A 76 1.83 1.65 9.07
C CYS A 76 2.47 0.69 10.09
N CYS A 77 2.62 1.13 11.33
CA CYS A 77 3.14 0.31 12.42
C CYS A 77 2.27 -0.91 12.77
N VAL A 78 0.95 -0.82 12.55
CA VAL A 78 0.05 -1.98 12.73
C VAL A 78 0.39 -3.07 11.71
N ALA A 79 0.59 -2.70 10.44
CA ALA A 79 0.98 -3.65 9.39
C ALA A 79 2.36 -4.28 9.68
N GLN A 80 3.34 -3.47 10.11
CA GLN A 80 4.65 -3.99 10.52
C GLN A 80 4.54 -4.95 11.70
N CYS A 81 3.75 -4.61 12.73
CA CYS A 81 3.53 -5.47 13.88
C CYS A 81 2.89 -6.81 13.47
N MET A 82 1.89 -6.79 12.59
CA MET A 82 1.25 -8.02 12.11
C MET A 82 2.22 -8.93 11.35
N LEU A 83 2.98 -8.39 10.40
CA LEU A 83 3.94 -9.19 9.64
C LEU A 83 5.10 -9.70 10.52
N THR A 84 5.57 -8.88 11.47
CA THR A 84 6.60 -9.31 12.43
C THR A 84 6.08 -10.44 13.32
N SER A 85 4.82 -10.39 13.74
CA SER A 85 4.20 -11.40 14.62
C SER A 85 4.15 -12.79 13.99
N VAL A 86 4.12 -12.88 12.66
CA VAL A 86 4.15 -14.15 11.92
C VAL A 86 5.53 -14.44 11.31
N ASN A 87 6.57 -13.73 11.76
CA ASN A 87 7.95 -13.82 11.26
C ASN A 87 8.08 -13.54 9.75
N ALA A 88 7.16 -12.76 9.19
CA ALA A 88 7.14 -12.41 7.76
C ALA A 88 7.83 -11.08 7.45
N PHE A 89 8.32 -10.35 8.45
CA PHE A 89 9.05 -9.12 8.25
C PHE A 89 10.26 -9.02 9.17
N THR A 90 11.44 -8.87 8.59
CA THR A 90 12.70 -8.67 9.30
C THR A 90 13.70 -7.96 8.40
N ASN A 91 14.62 -7.17 8.97
CA ASN A 91 15.69 -6.48 8.23
C ASN A 91 15.21 -5.72 6.99
N ASN A 92 14.04 -5.07 7.09
CA ASN A 92 13.42 -4.33 5.99
C ASN A 92 13.15 -5.19 4.73
N ALA A 93 12.79 -6.46 4.93
CA ALA A 93 12.44 -7.40 3.88
C ALA A 93 11.20 -8.22 4.29
N ILE A 94 10.41 -8.62 3.30
CA ILE A 94 9.22 -9.45 3.47
C ILE A 94 9.58 -10.89 3.12
N ASP A 95 9.36 -11.82 4.05
CA ASP A 95 9.39 -13.25 3.78
C ASP A 95 8.02 -13.67 3.24
N LYS A 96 7.93 -13.73 1.90
CA LYS A 96 6.70 -14.12 1.20
C LYS A 96 6.23 -15.53 1.57
N ASP A 97 7.13 -16.45 1.90
CA ASP A 97 6.73 -17.81 2.23
C ASP A 97 6.18 -17.89 3.66
N ALA A 98 6.70 -17.07 4.58
CA ALA A 98 6.06 -16.85 5.89
C ALA A 98 4.67 -16.24 5.74
N VAL A 99 4.48 -15.25 4.87
CA VAL A 99 3.14 -14.69 4.59
C VAL A 99 2.20 -15.77 4.04
N LYS A 100 2.62 -16.55 3.03
CA LYS A 100 1.79 -17.63 2.47
C LYS A 100 1.38 -18.63 3.55
N ARG A 101 2.31 -19.05 4.41
CA ARG A 101 2.00 -19.96 5.53
C ARG A 101 0.95 -19.36 6.45
N ALA A 102 1.11 -18.10 6.86
CA ALA A 102 0.14 -17.42 7.71
C ALA A 102 -1.24 -17.32 7.03
N LEU A 103 -1.30 -16.87 5.78
CA LEU A 103 -2.57 -16.72 5.06
C LEU A 103 -3.25 -18.05 4.76
N LYS A 104 -2.51 -19.15 4.54
CA LYS A 104 -3.10 -20.49 4.37
C LYS A 104 -3.87 -20.94 5.61
N THR A 105 -3.46 -20.52 6.81
CA THR A 105 -4.18 -20.85 8.05
C THR A 105 -5.40 -19.98 8.32
N THR A 106 -5.50 -18.82 7.65
CA THR A 106 -6.60 -17.86 7.84
C THR A 106 -7.47 -17.78 6.59
N VAL A 107 -7.06 -17.00 5.59
CA VAL A 107 -7.78 -16.81 4.32
C VAL A 107 -7.90 -18.12 3.54
N GLY A 108 -6.83 -18.92 3.50
CA GLY A 108 -6.81 -20.20 2.81
C GLY A 108 -7.56 -21.33 3.52
N ALA A 109 -8.10 -21.10 4.71
CA ALA A 109 -9.05 -22.02 5.33
C ALA A 109 -10.41 -21.96 4.63
N ASP A 110 -10.72 -20.86 3.94
CA ASP A 110 -11.89 -20.76 3.07
C ASP A 110 -11.56 -21.31 1.67
N PRO A 111 -12.26 -22.36 1.19
CA PRO A 111 -11.96 -23.00 -0.09
C PRO A 111 -12.16 -22.07 -1.29
N ASN A 112 -12.94 -21.00 -1.17
CA ASN A 112 -13.13 -20.02 -2.23
C ASN A 112 -11.91 -19.11 -2.42
N PHE A 113 -11.09 -18.94 -1.37
CA PHE A 113 -9.93 -18.06 -1.38
C PHE A 113 -8.60 -18.82 -1.38
N ALA A 114 -8.58 -20.09 -0.94
CA ALA A 114 -7.38 -20.91 -0.90
C ALA A 114 -6.56 -20.92 -2.21
N PRO A 115 -7.18 -21.03 -3.41
CA PRO A 115 -6.43 -21.00 -4.67
C PRO A 115 -5.77 -19.65 -4.99
N LEU A 116 -6.22 -18.57 -4.35
CA LEU A 116 -5.76 -17.19 -4.63
C LEU A 116 -4.54 -16.80 -3.79
N VAL A 117 -4.35 -17.43 -2.63
CA VAL A 117 -3.35 -17.01 -1.62
C VAL A 117 -1.96 -16.88 -2.23
N ASP A 118 -1.49 -17.91 -2.93
CA ASP A 118 -0.11 -17.93 -3.44
C ASP A 118 0.09 -16.86 -4.53
N GLY A 119 -0.88 -16.68 -5.43
CA GLY A 119 -0.82 -15.69 -6.50
C GLY A 119 -0.82 -14.25 -5.98
N ILE A 120 -1.69 -13.94 -5.01
CA ILE A 120 -1.78 -12.60 -4.41
C ILE A 120 -0.48 -12.25 -3.68
N VAL A 121 0.07 -13.18 -2.89
CA VAL A 121 1.32 -12.92 -2.16
C VAL A 121 2.48 -12.65 -3.11
N GLU A 122 2.61 -13.43 -4.20
CA GLU A 122 3.65 -13.19 -5.21
C GLU A 122 3.48 -11.82 -5.86
N GLN A 123 2.25 -11.45 -6.23
CA GLN A 123 1.97 -10.16 -6.85
C GLN A 123 2.31 -8.99 -5.92
N CYS A 124 1.83 -9.00 -4.67
CA CYS A 124 2.12 -7.95 -3.69
C CYS A 124 3.62 -7.86 -3.40
N HIS A 125 4.30 -9.00 -3.24
CA HIS A 125 5.74 -9.04 -3.00
C HIS A 125 6.53 -8.42 -4.17
N ASN A 126 6.17 -8.75 -5.41
CA ASN A 126 6.84 -8.23 -6.60
C ASN A 126 6.64 -6.71 -6.74
N SER A 127 5.45 -6.21 -6.41
CA SER A 127 5.13 -4.77 -6.43
C SER A 127 5.97 -3.96 -5.45
N VAL A 128 6.33 -4.52 -4.29
CA VAL A 128 7.07 -3.79 -3.26
C VAL A 128 8.58 -4.02 -3.28
N SER A 129 9.05 -5.21 -3.67
CA SER A 129 10.47 -5.60 -3.58
C SER A 129 11.40 -4.75 -4.46
N SER A 130 10.90 -4.29 -5.60
CA SER A 130 11.63 -3.46 -6.56
C SER A 130 11.53 -1.96 -6.28
N ASN A 131 10.64 -1.53 -5.39
CA ASN A 131 10.39 -0.11 -5.15
C ASN A 131 11.36 0.47 -4.10
N ALA A 132 12.37 1.20 -4.57
CA ALA A 132 13.38 1.83 -3.71
C ALA A 132 12.79 2.87 -2.74
N ALA A 133 11.68 3.53 -3.08
CA ALA A 133 11.05 4.51 -2.20
C ALA A 133 10.51 3.87 -0.91
N LEU A 134 10.13 2.58 -0.95
CA LEU A 134 9.68 1.83 0.22
C LEU A 134 10.83 1.41 1.15
N LYS A 135 12.08 1.53 0.69
CA LYS A 135 13.29 1.20 1.47
C LYS A 135 13.88 2.41 2.19
N ALA A 136 13.24 3.58 2.08
CA ALA A 136 13.64 4.79 2.80
C ALA A 136 13.67 4.54 4.31
N THR A 137 14.61 5.18 5.00
CA THR A 137 14.69 5.12 6.48
C THR A 137 13.49 5.86 7.07
N PRO A 138 12.63 5.20 7.85
CA PRO A 138 11.44 5.84 8.40
C PRO A 138 11.83 6.79 9.54
N VAL A 139 11.12 7.91 9.61
CA VAL A 139 11.20 8.89 10.69
C VAL A 139 9.93 8.78 11.54
N PRO A 140 10.05 8.40 12.82
CA PRO A 140 8.90 8.13 13.68
C PRO A 140 8.04 9.38 13.86
N ALA A 141 6.73 9.24 13.71
CA ALA A 141 5.76 10.30 14.01
C ALA A 141 5.56 10.48 15.53
N THR A 142 5.98 9.51 16.34
CA THR A 142 5.87 9.54 17.81
C THR A 142 7.26 9.53 18.45
N PRO A 143 7.59 10.48 19.34
CA PRO A 143 8.87 10.48 20.05
C PRO A 143 9.09 9.21 20.87
N GLY A 144 10.34 8.75 20.96
CA GLY A 144 10.74 7.65 21.84
C GLY A 144 10.59 6.23 21.27
N ARG A 145 10.26 6.08 19.98
CA ARG A 145 10.28 4.79 19.27
C ARG A 145 10.98 4.88 17.92
N ALA A 146 11.37 3.74 17.37
CA ALA A 146 11.80 3.64 15.98
C ALA A 146 10.61 3.87 15.02
N GLY A 147 10.91 4.42 13.84
CA GLY A 147 9.93 4.57 12.76
C GLY A 147 9.59 3.23 12.13
N CYS A 148 8.36 3.07 11.68
CA CYS A 148 7.91 1.84 11.01
C CYS A 148 8.20 1.91 9.51
N SER A 149 8.68 0.79 8.96
CA SER A 149 8.97 0.65 7.53
C SER A 149 7.72 0.89 6.68
N PHE A 150 7.94 1.42 5.48
CA PHE A 150 6.91 1.59 4.46
C PHE A 150 6.53 0.27 3.77
N LEU A 151 7.41 -0.74 3.82
CA LEU A 151 7.21 -2.02 3.13
C LEU A 151 5.98 -2.79 3.62
N PRO A 152 5.76 -3.01 4.94
CA PRO A 152 4.59 -3.72 5.43
C PRO A 152 3.27 -3.10 4.98
N GLU A 153 3.16 -1.78 5.04
CA GLU A 153 1.95 -1.08 4.59
C GLU A 153 1.71 -1.26 3.09
N ALA A 154 2.73 -1.02 2.27
CA ALA A 154 2.62 -1.13 0.82
C ALA A 154 2.32 -2.57 0.36
N PHE A 155 2.75 -3.58 1.12
CA PHE A 155 2.51 -4.98 0.80
C PHE A 155 1.08 -5.42 1.08
N VAL A 156 0.44 -4.87 2.12
CA VAL A 156 -0.94 -5.21 2.52
C VAL A 156 -1.99 -4.23 1.97
N SER A 157 -1.56 -3.22 1.19
CA SER A 157 -2.43 -2.22 0.57
C SER A 157 -2.98 -2.64 -0.78
#